data_AF-A0A7J4G4Z2-F1
#
_entry.id   AF-A0A7J4G4Z2-F1
#
_cell.length_a   1.000
_cell.length_b   1.000
_cell.length_c   1.000
_cell.angle_alpha   90.00
_cell.angle_beta   90.00
_cell.angle_gamma   90.00
#
_symmetry.space_group_name_H-M   'P 1'
#
loop_
_entity.id
_entity.type
_entity.pdbx_description
1 polymer ?
#
loop_
_entity_poly.entity_id
_entity_poly.type
_entity_poly.pdbx_seq_one_letter_code
_entity_poly.pdbx_strand_id
1 'polypeptide(L)'
;MQTDRVLLDALYRARLMELRQRAEDVNLAKSGSVEVIRARLIQHQILGEDDLSWEGIQSMPHKEIGEVLRIFGIKTSGSHKERRQRLWLHLNFDSRRMTIERLAEIGRERLHEMCQRLELPLTGNRTVLMGRVAGVLTSQGQGWGRIKRSLRRNGLPDVVEEQFMERDNHPNSVEIRLDLDQTFDEIELEPDDTVESDSILENAKMAALEDAHDSLILGFEDSDFETQGAILTIQARVVDLDRMVGTILRGHGGVWGESETDLLLRLAKRRGWPLSNPKISQRVGEVGTDMAEIKGAELKNSEDNIRTVDDDIMERIRKKISESQTMIGENEN
;
A
#
# COMPACT_ATOMS: atom_id res chain seq x y z
N MET A 1 5.52 -21.42 -18.28
CA MET A 1 4.72 -21.41 -17.05
C MET A 1 3.25 -21.24 -17.43
N GLN A 2 2.42 -22.26 -17.19
CA GLN A 2 0.99 -22.22 -17.46
C GLN A 2 0.30 -21.81 -16.17
N THR A 3 -0.12 -20.55 -16.10
CA THR A 3 -0.69 -19.94 -14.90
C THR A 3 -2.21 -20.01 -14.98
N ASP A 4 -2.88 -20.56 -13.96
CA ASP A 4 -4.33 -20.43 -13.83
C ASP A 4 -4.67 -18.96 -13.53
N ARG A 5 -5.06 -18.25 -14.59
CA ARG A 5 -5.31 -16.80 -14.54
C ARG A 5 -6.61 -16.46 -13.82
N VAL A 6 -7.60 -17.34 -13.87
CA VAL A 6 -8.88 -17.13 -13.17
C VAL A 6 -8.66 -17.23 -11.67
N LEU A 7 -7.94 -18.26 -11.23
CA LEU A 7 -7.57 -18.40 -9.82
C LEU A 7 -6.69 -17.23 -9.34
N LEU A 8 -5.72 -16.81 -10.16
CA LEU A 8 -4.84 -15.69 -9.83
C LEU A 8 -5.61 -14.37 -9.69
N ASP A 9 -6.57 -14.08 -10.59
CA ASP A 9 -7.42 -12.89 -10.48
C ASP A 9 -8.26 -12.90 -9.20
N ALA A 10 -8.86 -14.05 -8.89
CA ALA A 10 -9.62 -14.24 -7.66
C ALA A 10 -8.75 -13.97 -6.41
N LEU A 11 -7.50 -14.44 -6.39
CA LEU A 11 -6.58 -14.19 -5.28
C LEU A 11 -6.18 -12.71 -5.16
N TYR A 12 -6.02 -11.99 -6.27
CA TYR A 12 -5.71 -10.56 -6.25
C TYR A 12 -6.84 -9.71 -5.64
N ARG A 13 -8.09 -10.06 -5.94
CA ARG A 13 -9.29 -9.32 -5.50
C ARG A 13 -9.84 -9.78 -4.14
N ALA A 14 -9.51 -11.00 -3.72
CA ALA A 14 -10.04 -11.58 -2.49
C ALA A 14 -9.72 -10.72 -1.24
N ARG A 15 -10.71 -10.67 -0.35
CA ARG A 15 -10.64 -9.95 0.94
C ARG A 15 -9.91 -10.79 1.99
N LEU A 16 -9.52 -10.17 3.11
CA LEU A 16 -8.74 -10.84 4.16
C LEU A 16 -9.40 -12.14 4.68
N MET A 17 -10.71 -12.08 4.95
CA MET A 17 -11.43 -13.23 5.50
C MET A 17 -11.49 -14.40 4.51
N GLU A 18 -11.76 -14.10 3.24
CA GLU A 18 -11.74 -15.09 2.15
C GLU A 18 -10.35 -15.70 1.97
N LEU A 19 -9.29 -14.88 2.02
CA LEU A 19 -7.91 -15.37 1.93
C LEU A 19 -7.55 -16.26 3.15
N ARG A 20 -8.03 -15.93 4.34
CA ARG A 20 -7.82 -16.76 5.53
C ARG A 20 -8.55 -18.09 5.43
N GLN A 21 -9.80 -18.08 4.95
CA GLN A 21 -10.57 -19.30 4.73
C GLN A 21 -9.87 -20.18 3.69
N ARG A 22 -9.51 -19.62 2.53
CA ARG A 22 -8.76 -20.33 1.50
C ARG A 22 -7.45 -20.90 2.01
N ALA A 23 -6.72 -20.14 2.83
CA ALA A 23 -5.48 -20.61 3.45
C ALA A 23 -5.72 -21.80 4.39
N GLU A 24 -6.82 -21.78 5.16
CA GLU A 24 -7.22 -22.91 5.99
C GLU A 24 -7.59 -24.15 5.19
N ASP A 25 -8.33 -23.96 4.10
CA ASP A 25 -8.75 -25.06 3.20
C ASP A 25 -7.54 -25.78 2.58
N VAL A 26 -6.43 -25.05 2.35
CA VAL A 26 -5.15 -25.63 1.89
C VAL A 26 -4.11 -25.84 3.00
N ASN A 27 -4.52 -25.79 4.27
CA ASN A 27 -3.69 -26.04 5.45
C ASN A 27 -2.42 -25.15 5.57
N LEU A 28 -2.53 -23.89 5.15
CA LEU A 28 -1.51 -22.86 5.28
C LEU A 28 -1.77 -21.95 6.49
N ALA A 29 -0.70 -21.30 6.97
CA ALA A 29 -0.82 -20.34 8.07
C ALA A 29 -1.75 -19.17 7.71
N LYS A 30 -2.68 -18.85 8.61
CA LYS A 30 -3.61 -17.70 8.49
C LYS A 30 -3.03 -16.37 9.01
N SER A 31 -1.77 -16.37 9.45
CA SER A 31 -1.13 -15.21 10.07
C SER A 31 -0.50 -14.28 9.04
N GLY A 32 -0.55 -12.98 9.34
CA GLY A 32 0.00 -11.91 8.52
C GLY A 32 -1.06 -10.94 7.99
N SER A 33 -0.61 -9.90 7.29
CA SER A 33 -1.48 -9.00 6.55
C SER A 33 -2.07 -9.67 5.31
N VAL A 34 -3.05 -9.01 4.68
CA VAL A 34 -3.69 -9.44 3.42
C VAL A 34 -2.66 -9.86 2.38
N GLU A 35 -1.63 -9.03 2.16
CA GLU A 35 -0.63 -9.26 1.13
C GLU A 35 0.27 -10.46 1.45
N VAL A 36 0.56 -10.71 2.73
CA VAL A 36 1.36 -11.87 3.17
C VAL A 36 0.60 -13.17 2.92
N ILE A 37 -0.68 -13.22 3.28
CA ILE A 37 -1.52 -14.41 3.06
C ILE A 37 -1.71 -14.62 1.56
N ARG A 38 -1.93 -13.55 0.80
CA ARG A 38 -2.07 -13.61 -0.65
C ARG A 38 -0.79 -14.11 -1.33
N ALA A 39 0.38 -13.58 -0.98
CA ALA A 39 1.66 -14.05 -1.51
C ALA A 39 1.87 -15.54 -1.20
N ARG A 40 1.51 -15.97 0.02
CA ARG A 40 1.58 -17.39 0.42
C ARG A 40 0.64 -18.28 -0.40
N LEU A 41 -0.59 -17.83 -0.65
CA LEU A 41 -1.56 -18.56 -1.48
C LEU A 41 -1.12 -18.61 -2.94
N ILE A 42 -0.64 -17.51 -3.50
CA ILE A 42 -0.09 -17.47 -4.88
C ILE A 42 1.11 -18.41 -4.98
N GLN A 43 2.03 -18.38 -4.01
CA GLN A 43 3.16 -19.30 -3.97
C GLN A 43 2.71 -20.76 -3.98
N HIS A 44 1.75 -21.13 -3.16
CA HIS A 44 1.32 -22.52 -3.02
C HIS A 44 0.44 -23.01 -4.19
N GLN A 45 -0.53 -22.20 -4.62
CA GLN A 45 -1.56 -22.62 -5.58
C GLN A 45 -1.19 -22.32 -7.04
N ILE A 46 -0.33 -21.32 -7.29
CA ILE A 46 0.02 -20.88 -8.64
C ILE A 46 1.47 -21.23 -8.97
N LEU A 47 2.39 -21.06 -8.01
CA LEU A 47 3.84 -21.28 -8.18
C LEU A 47 4.31 -22.53 -7.41
N GLY A 48 3.43 -23.50 -7.19
CA GLY A 48 3.71 -24.66 -6.33
C GLY A 48 4.86 -25.54 -6.84
N GLU A 49 5.12 -25.51 -8.15
CA GLU A 49 6.20 -26.25 -8.82
C GLU A 49 7.52 -25.46 -8.88
N ASP A 50 7.50 -24.16 -8.60
CA ASP A 50 8.68 -23.30 -8.70
C ASP A 50 9.52 -23.35 -7.42
N ASP A 51 10.83 -23.54 -7.55
CA ASP A 51 11.75 -23.46 -6.42
C ASP A 51 11.99 -22.00 -6.02
N LEU A 52 11.19 -21.51 -5.06
CA LEU A 52 11.34 -20.18 -4.46
C LEU A 52 12.23 -20.19 -3.20
N SER A 53 13.03 -21.25 -2.98
CA SER A 53 14.11 -21.23 -1.99
C SER A 53 15.17 -20.19 -2.36
N TRP A 54 16.11 -19.91 -1.46
CA TRP A 54 17.18 -18.96 -1.78
C TRP A 54 18.09 -19.48 -2.91
N GLU A 55 18.42 -20.77 -2.88
CA GLU A 55 19.18 -21.46 -3.90
C GLU A 55 18.44 -21.44 -5.25
N GLY A 56 17.12 -21.68 -5.23
CA GLY A 56 16.24 -21.54 -6.39
C GLY A 56 16.25 -20.12 -6.96
N ILE A 57 16.02 -19.10 -6.12
CA ILE A 57 16.04 -17.68 -6.52
C ILE A 57 17.41 -17.26 -7.10
N GLN A 58 18.52 -17.77 -6.55
CA GLN A 58 19.87 -17.48 -7.04
C GLN A 58 20.14 -18.10 -8.43
N SER A 59 19.65 -19.32 -8.67
CA SER A 59 19.82 -20.03 -9.94
C SER A 59 18.81 -19.61 -11.01
N MET A 60 17.72 -18.94 -10.62
CA MET A 60 16.64 -18.53 -11.52
C MET A 60 17.09 -17.49 -12.56
N PRO A 61 16.83 -17.73 -13.86
CA PRO A 61 17.19 -16.80 -14.92
C PRO A 61 16.41 -15.48 -14.84
N HIS A 62 17.02 -14.41 -15.36
CA HIS A 62 16.47 -13.04 -15.22
C HIS A 62 15.05 -12.88 -15.78
N LYS A 63 14.74 -13.61 -16.86
CA LYS A 63 13.42 -13.64 -17.49
C LYS A 63 12.39 -14.27 -16.57
N GLU A 64 12.70 -15.41 -15.99
CA GLU A 64 11.81 -16.19 -15.13
C GLU A 64 11.50 -15.47 -13.83
N ILE A 65 12.48 -14.83 -13.17
CA ILE A 65 12.20 -13.96 -12.02
C ILE A 65 11.24 -12.83 -12.42
N GLY A 66 11.40 -12.28 -13.63
CA GLY A 66 10.48 -11.27 -14.15
C GLY A 66 9.03 -11.78 -14.28
N GLU A 67 8.85 -13.04 -14.64
CA GLU A 67 7.55 -13.70 -14.75
C GLU A 67 6.96 -14.00 -13.36
N VAL A 68 7.77 -14.53 -12.44
CA VAL A 68 7.38 -14.75 -11.04
C VAL A 68 6.94 -13.44 -10.36
N LEU A 69 7.73 -12.37 -10.51
CA LEU A 69 7.37 -11.03 -10.00
C LEU A 69 6.06 -10.50 -10.63
N ARG A 70 5.77 -10.87 -11.88
CA ARG A 70 4.52 -10.51 -12.56
C ARG A 70 3.34 -11.29 -11.99
N ILE A 71 3.51 -12.57 -11.66
CA ILE A 71 2.50 -13.42 -11.01
C ILE A 71 2.23 -12.99 -9.57
N PHE A 72 3.23 -12.49 -8.86
CA PHE A 72 2.99 -11.84 -7.57
C PHE A 72 2.34 -10.46 -7.71
N GLY A 73 2.22 -9.92 -8.93
CA GLY A 73 1.63 -8.61 -9.16
C GLY A 73 2.47 -7.44 -8.64
N ILE A 74 3.79 -7.62 -8.48
CA ILE A 74 4.72 -6.60 -7.95
C ILE A 74 5.62 -6.02 -9.06
N LYS A 75 6.56 -5.13 -8.70
CA LYS A 75 7.39 -4.41 -9.69
C LYS A 75 8.40 -5.34 -10.36
N THR A 76 8.33 -5.43 -11.69
CA THR A 76 9.18 -6.32 -12.50
C THR A 76 10.42 -5.63 -13.07
N SER A 77 10.50 -4.29 -13.06
CA SER A 77 11.64 -3.55 -13.59
C SER A 77 12.87 -3.63 -12.68
N GLY A 78 14.06 -3.38 -13.23
CA GLY A 78 15.33 -3.38 -12.49
C GLY A 78 16.30 -4.48 -12.93
N SER A 79 17.52 -4.39 -12.40
CA SER A 79 18.60 -5.36 -12.62
C SER A 79 18.25 -6.74 -12.08
N HIS A 80 18.96 -7.78 -12.51
CA HIS A 80 18.75 -9.16 -12.05
C HIS A 80 18.87 -9.27 -10.53
N LYS A 81 19.87 -8.62 -9.95
CA LYS A 81 20.08 -8.51 -8.50
C LYS A 81 18.90 -7.85 -7.79
N GLU A 82 18.45 -6.69 -8.28
CA GLU A 82 17.31 -5.98 -7.67
C GLU A 82 16.03 -6.81 -7.72
N ARG A 83 15.81 -7.58 -8.79
CA ARG A 83 14.65 -8.47 -8.91
C ARG A 83 14.72 -9.63 -7.89
N ARG A 84 15.89 -10.26 -7.72
CA ARG A 84 16.09 -11.31 -6.70
C ARG A 84 15.88 -10.79 -5.28
N GLN A 85 16.47 -9.65 -4.94
CA GLN A 85 16.27 -9.00 -3.65
C GLN A 85 14.79 -8.72 -3.40
N ARG A 86 14.08 -8.18 -4.39
CA ARG A 86 12.64 -7.90 -4.31
C ARG A 86 11.79 -9.14 -4.09
N LEU A 87 12.05 -10.20 -4.85
CA LEU A 87 11.36 -11.48 -4.72
C LEU A 87 11.58 -12.06 -3.33
N TRP A 88 12.84 -12.09 -2.87
CA TRP A 88 13.17 -12.61 -1.55
C TRP A 88 12.50 -11.80 -0.42
N LEU A 89 12.50 -10.46 -0.51
CA LEU A 89 11.79 -9.61 0.45
C LEU A 89 10.28 -9.88 0.48
N HIS A 90 9.66 -10.01 -0.69
CA HIS A 90 8.22 -10.28 -0.82
C HIS A 90 7.79 -11.60 -0.18
N LEU A 91 8.62 -12.63 -0.30
CA LEU A 91 8.34 -13.96 0.24
C LEU A 91 8.54 -14.04 1.76
N ASN A 92 9.52 -13.31 2.29
CA ASN A 92 9.98 -13.51 3.68
C ASN A 92 9.49 -12.45 4.66
N PHE A 93 9.02 -11.29 4.19
CA PHE A 93 8.66 -10.18 5.06
C PHE A 93 7.33 -9.54 4.71
N ASP A 94 6.71 -8.96 5.73
CA ASP A 94 5.56 -8.09 5.57
C ASP A 94 6.06 -6.66 5.34
N SER A 95 5.70 -6.07 4.18
CA SER A 95 6.08 -4.69 3.84
C SER A 95 5.54 -3.63 4.80
N ARG A 96 4.48 -3.93 5.57
CA ARG A 96 3.97 -3.01 6.61
C ARG A 96 4.77 -3.11 7.90
N ARG A 97 5.43 -4.24 8.15
CA ARG A 97 6.12 -4.52 9.41
C ARG A 97 7.64 -4.46 9.31
N MET A 98 8.21 -4.52 8.11
CA MET A 98 9.65 -4.47 7.90
C MET A 98 10.05 -3.06 7.48
N THR A 99 10.27 -2.21 8.49
CA THR A 99 10.63 -0.80 8.33
C THR A 99 12.03 -0.52 8.87
N ILE A 100 12.55 0.67 8.61
CA ILE A 100 13.91 1.08 9.04
C ILE A 100 14.00 1.12 10.57
N GLU A 101 12.92 1.52 11.24
CA GLU A 101 12.83 1.58 12.70
C GLU A 101 12.96 0.17 13.29
N ARG A 102 12.27 -0.79 12.71
CA ARG A 102 12.34 -2.18 13.17
C ARG A 102 13.71 -2.82 12.95
N LEU A 103 14.46 -2.40 11.91
CA LEU A 103 15.84 -2.87 11.73
C LEU A 103 16.73 -2.52 12.94
N ALA A 104 16.42 -1.43 13.65
CA ALA A 104 17.17 -1.01 14.84
C ALA A 104 17.00 -1.96 16.03
N GLU A 105 16.00 -2.85 16.01
CA GLU A 105 15.79 -3.89 17.02
C GLU A 105 16.40 -5.25 16.61
N ILE A 106 16.74 -5.42 15.33
CA ILE A 106 17.23 -6.71 14.81
C ILE A 106 18.69 -6.95 15.26
N GLY A 107 18.95 -8.14 15.81
CA GLY A 107 20.28 -8.57 16.21
C GLY A 107 21.27 -8.69 15.04
N ARG A 108 22.57 -8.61 15.34
CA ARG A 108 23.65 -8.68 14.34
C ARG A 108 23.59 -9.95 13.48
N GLU A 109 23.33 -11.11 14.09
CA GLU A 109 23.28 -12.39 13.37
C GLU A 109 22.16 -12.42 12.32
N ARG A 110 20.97 -11.93 12.68
CA ARG A 110 19.85 -11.84 11.72
C ARG A 110 20.12 -10.80 10.62
N LEU A 111 20.77 -9.68 10.95
CA LEU A 111 21.22 -8.71 9.94
C LEU A 111 22.25 -9.32 8.99
N HIS A 112 23.16 -10.16 9.49
CA HIS A 112 24.14 -10.86 8.67
C HIS A 112 23.47 -11.83 7.70
N GLU A 113 22.50 -12.62 8.17
CA GLU A 113 21.68 -13.48 7.31
C GLU A 113 20.93 -12.67 6.24
N MET A 114 20.32 -11.54 6.62
CA MET A 114 19.65 -10.65 5.67
C MET A 114 20.65 -10.11 4.63
N CYS A 115 21.84 -9.69 5.03
CA CYS A 115 22.88 -9.26 4.09
C CYS A 115 23.27 -10.39 3.12
N GLN A 116 23.40 -11.62 3.60
CA GLN A 116 23.71 -12.79 2.76
C GLN A 116 22.61 -13.01 1.72
N ARG A 117 21.35 -13.05 2.17
CA ARG A 117 20.19 -13.31 1.29
C ARG A 117 19.92 -12.17 0.30
N LEU A 118 20.28 -10.93 0.66
CA LEU A 118 20.19 -9.75 -0.19
C LEU A 118 21.44 -9.51 -1.05
N GLU A 119 22.41 -10.44 -1.07
CA GLU A 119 23.65 -10.31 -1.86
C GLU A 119 24.43 -9.02 -1.52
N LEU A 120 24.48 -8.68 -0.24
CA LEU A 120 25.23 -7.54 0.30
C LEU A 120 26.54 -8.01 0.92
N PRO A 121 27.56 -7.15 1.00
CA PRO A 121 28.79 -7.50 1.71
C PRO A 121 28.50 -7.83 3.18
N LEU A 122 29.15 -8.87 3.69
CA LEU A 122 28.93 -9.41 5.05
C LEU A 122 29.86 -8.79 6.10
N THR A 123 30.76 -7.90 5.69
CA THR A 123 31.79 -7.30 6.55
C THR A 123 31.27 -6.10 7.33
N GLY A 124 31.74 -5.90 8.55
CA GLY A 124 31.45 -4.71 9.35
C GLY A 124 30.72 -4.99 10.66
N ASN A 125 30.48 -3.93 11.42
CA ASN A 125 29.73 -3.98 12.67
C ASN A 125 28.21 -4.01 12.41
N ARG A 126 27.42 -4.21 13.46
CA ARG A 126 25.96 -4.28 13.38
C ARG A 126 25.34 -3.09 12.63
N THR A 127 25.80 -1.87 12.94
CA THR A 127 25.28 -0.63 12.35
C THR A 127 25.57 -0.55 10.84
N VAL A 128 26.74 -1.02 10.40
CA VAL A 128 27.08 -1.08 8.97
C VAL A 128 26.19 -2.08 8.23
N LEU A 129 25.96 -3.28 8.80
CA LEU A 129 25.05 -4.27 8.21
C LEU A 129 23.62 -3.73 8.13
N MET A 130 23.15 -3.13 9.23
CA MET A 130 21.84 -2.47 9.30
C MET A 130 21.69 -1.39 8.23
N GLY A 131 22.67 -0.50 8.07
CA GLY A 131 22.64 0.57 7.07
C GLY A 131 22.56 0.04 5.63
N ARG A 132 23.23 -1.08 5.32
CA ARG A 132 23.13 -1.72 4.00
C ARG A 132 21.75 -2.32 3.75
N VAL A 133 21.20 -3.03 4.73
CA VAL A 133 19.84 -3.59 4.63
C VAL A 133 18.81 -2.46 4.49
N ALA A 134 18.93 -1.40 5.29
CA ALA A 134 18.08 -0.22 5.20
C ALA A 134 18.16 0.41 3.79
N GLY A 135 19.35 0.53 3.22
CA GLY A 135 19.54 1.00 1.84
C GLY A 135 18.78 0.17 0.80
N VAL A 136 18.73 -1.16 0.96
CA VAL A 136 17.92 -2.03 0.07
C VAL A 136 16.43 -1.84 0.31
N LEU A 137 15.97 -1.72 1.56
CA LEU A 137 14.55 -1.47 1.84
C LEU A 137 14.09 -0.14 1.22
N THR A 138 14.91 0.90 1.32
CA THR A 138 14.64 2.21 0.71
C THR A 138 14.65 2.14 -0.81
N SER A 139 15.65 1.50 -1.43
CA SER A 139 15.72 1.38 -2.90
C SER A 139 14.59 0.54 -3.49
N GLN A 140 14.10 -0.41 -2.71
CA GLN A 140 12.98 -1.28 -3.07
C GLN A 140 11.62 -0.72 -2.61
N GLY A 141 11.57 0.51 -2.08
CA GLY A 141 10.35 1.12 -1.58
C GLY A 141 9.18 1.02 -2.57
N GLN A 142 8.03 0.53 -2.09
CA GLN A 142 6.82 0.25 -2.90
C GLN A 142 7.01 -0.76 -4.05
N GLY A 143 8.18 -1.38 -4.19
CA GLY A 143 8.50 -2.34 -5.24
C GLY A 143 8.13 -3.79 -4.90
N TRP A 144 8.04 -4.13 -3.62
CA TRP A 144 7.71 -5.46 -3.09
C TRP A 144 6.59 -5.37 -2.06
N GLY A 145 6.06 -6.53 -1.66
CA GLY A 145 5.04 -6.63 -0.60
C GLY A 145 3.64 -6.28 -1.09
N ARG A 146 3.43 -5.11 -1.69
CA ARG A 146 2.10 -4.66 -2.15
C ARG A 146 1.86 -5.02 -3.61
N ILE A 147 0.74 -5.69 -3.88
CA ILE A 147 0.26 -5.90 -5.25
C ILE A 147 -0.17 -4.57 -5.90
N LYS A 148 0.15 -4.40 -7.19
CA LYS A 148 -0.19 -3.23 -8.00
C LYS A 148 -1.70 -2.92 -7.92
N ARG A 149 -2.00 -1.62 -7.75
CA ARG A 149 -3.38 -1.11 -7.65
C ARG A 149 -4.27 -1.53 -8.82
N SER A 150 -3.74 -1.53 -10.05
CA SER A 150 -4.48 -1.92 -11.25
C SER A 150 -4.98 -3.36 -11.18
N LEU A 151 -4.16 -4.30 -10.70
CA LEU A 151 -4.54 -5.70 -10.58
C LEU A 151 -5.61 -5.92 -9.49
N ARG A 152 -5.58 -5.14 -8.41
CA ARG A 152 -6.59 -5.25 -7.35
C ARG A 152 -7.95 -4.66 -7.76
N ARG A 153 -7.96 -3.57 -8.54
CA ARG A 153 -9.20 -2.86 -8.93
C ARG A 153 -9.80 -3.44 -10.21
N ASN A 154 -8.97 -3.62 -11.22
CA ASN A 154 -9.41 -3.95 -12.58
C ASN A 154 -9.21 -5.43 -12.88
N GLY A 155 -8.41 -6.15 -12.07
CA GLY A 155 -8.05 -7.54 -12.31
C GLY A 155 -7.09 -7.74 -13.49
N LEU A 156 -6.95 -9.00 -13.89
CA LEU A 156 -6.22 -9.41 -15.08
C LEU A 156 -7.06 -9.09 -16.33
N PRO A 157 -6.52 -8.31 -17.30
CA PRO A 157 -7.27 -7.84 -18.47
C PRO A 157 -7.95 -8.97 -19.26
N ASP A 158 -7.22 -10.06 -19.50
CA ASP A 158 -7.67 -11.17 -20.34
C ASP A 158 -8.82 -11.99 -19.69
N VAL A 159 -8.90 -12.02 -18.35
CA VAL A 159 -9.98 -12.72 -17.62
C VAL A 159 -11.26 -11.90 -17.61
N VAL A 160 -11.13 -10.58 -17.63
CA VAL A 160 -12.27 -9.66 -17.69
C VAL A 160 -12.94 -9.75 -19.07
N GLU A 161 -12.16 -9.85 -20.15
CA GLU A 161 -12.69 -10.09 -21.51
C GLU A 161 -13.40 -11.44 -21.65
N GLU A 162 -12.84 -12.54 -21.10
CA GLU A 162 -13.50 -13.85 -21.10
C GLU A 162 -14.83 -13.85 -20.32
N GLN A 163 -14.90 -13.14 -19.19
CA GLN A 163 -16.15 -12.99 -18.40
C GLN A 163 -17.22 -12.15 -19.11
N PHE A 164 -16.82 -11.26 -20.03
CA PHE A 164 -17.76 -10.54 -20.89
C PHE A 164 -18.22 -11.42 -22.06
N MET A 165 -17.34 -12.24 -22.63
CA MET A 165 -17.68 -13.19 -23.70
C MET A 165 -18.57 -14.36 -23.23
N GLU A 166 -18.44 -14.83 -21.99
CA GLU A 166 -19.32 -15.88 -21.45
C GLU A 166 -20.76 -15.39 -21.18
N ARG A 167 -20.98 -14.09 -20.96
CA ARG A 167 -22.33 -13.53 -20.80
C ARG A 167 -23.13 -13.45 -22.10
N ASP A 168 -22.46 -13.38 -23.25
CA ASP A 168 -23.12 -13.29 -24.55
C ASP A 168 -23.64 -14.64 -25.09
N ASN A 169 -23.35 -15.76 -24.40
CA ASN A 169 -23.77 -17.11 -24.79
C ASN A 169 -25.02 -17.64 -24.04
N HIS A 170 -25.72 -16.81 -23.27
CA HIS A 170 -27.10 -17.12 -22.86
C HIS A 170 -28.08 -16.67 -23.96
N PRO A 171 -29.07 -17.47 -24.37
CA PRO A 171 -29.93 -17.20 -25.54
C PRO A 171 -30.99 -16.11 -25.28
N ASN A 172 -30.65 -15.06 -24.55
CA ASN A 172 -31.52 -13.91 -24.34
C ASN A 172 -30.75 -12.58 -24.16
N SER A 173 -29.60 -12.43 -24.81
CA SER A 173 -28.94 -11.13 -24.98
C SER A 173 -29.62 -10.37 -26.12
N VAL A 174 -30.38 -9.33 -25.77
CA VAL A 174 -30.85 -8.32 -26.71
C VAL A 174 -29.62 -7.52 -27.17
N GLU A 175 -29.30 -7.57 -28.46
CA GLU A 175 -28.31 -6.68 -29.07
C GLU A 175 -28.75 -5.22 -28.90
N ILE A 176 -28.11 -4.48 -27.99
CA ILE A 176 -28.24 -3.03 -27.97
C ILE A 176 -27.24 -2.46 -28.99
N ARG A 177 -27.70 -2.28 -30.23
CA ARG A 177 -27.08 -1.32 -31.15
C ARG A 177 -27.31 0.08 -30.61
N LEU A 178 -26.23 0.73 -30.18
CA LEU A 178 -26.23 2.15 -29.85
C LEU A 178 -26.33 2.97 -31.15
N ASP A 179 -27.57 3.17 -31.61
CA ASP A 179 -27.88 4.22 -32.58
C ASP A 179 -28.08 5.54 -31.83
N LEU A 180 -27.21 6.48 -32.15
CA LEU A 180 -27.01 7.78 -31.52
C LEU A 180 -28.02 8.79 -32.10
N ASP A 181 -29.28 8.74 -31.68
CA ASP A 181 -30.24 9.87 -31.71
C ASP A 181 -31.65 9.38 -31.36
N GLN A 182 -32.11 9.62 -30.12
CA GLN A 182 -33.48 10.01 -29.79
C GLN A 182 -33.67 10.10 -28.26
N THR A 183 -34.16 11.26 -27.83
CA THR A 183 -34.82 11.54 -26.55
C THR A 183 -35.99 10.58 -26.32
N PHE A 184 -36.22 10.09 -25.08
CA PHE A 184 -37.50 9.62 -24.46
C PHE A 184 -37.07 8.80 -23.22
N ASP A 185 -37.25 9.28 -21.99
CA ASP A 185 -38.45 9.31 -21.12
C ASP A 185 -38.23 8.35 -19.94
N GLU A 186 -38.63 8.82 -18.76
CA GLU A 186 -38.48 8.14 -17.47
C GLU A 186 -39.06 6.71 -17.50
N ILE A 187 -38.21 5.72 -17.21
CA ILE A 187 -38.66 4.41 -16.76
C ILE A 187 -38.49 4.40 -15.24
N GLU A 188 -39.60 4.57 -14.53
CA GLU A 188 -39.72 4.22 -13.11
C GLU A 188 -39.43 2.71 -12.96
N LEU A 189 -38.25 2.41 -12.41
CA LEU A 189 -37.94 1.09 -11.87
C LEU A 189 -38.34 1.11 -10.40
N GLU A 190 -39.40 0.37 -10.06
CA GLU A 190 -39.69 0.09 -8.66
C GLU A 190 -38.50 -0.65 -8.02
N PRO A 191 -38.07 -0.27 -6.80
CA PRO A 191 -36.97 -0.94 -6.13
C PRO A 191 -37.43 -2.31 -5.63
N ASP A 192 -36.80 -3.37 -6.15
CA ASP A 192 -36.88 -4.69 -5.56
C ASP A 192 -35.92 -4.77 -4.35
N ASP A 193 -36.51 -4.76 -3.15
CA ASP A 193 -35.82 -4.88 -1.86
C ASP A 193 -35.22 -6.28 -1.69
N THR A 194 -33.97 -6.49 -2.11
CA THR A 194 -33.16 -7.64 -1.68
C THR A 194 -31.93 -7.19 -0.90
N VAL A 195 -32.15 -6.89 0.39
CA VAL A 195 -31.42 -7.19 1.66
C VAL A 195 -29.90 -7.45 1.68
N GLU A 196 -29.17 -7.69 0.59
CA GLU A 196 -27.73 -8.00 0.58
C GLU A 196 -26.81 -6.77 0.44
N SER A 197 -27.25 -5.71 -0.23
CA SER A 197 -26.42 -4.51 -0.50
C SER A 197 -26.07 -3.71 0.77
N ASP A 198 -27.02 -3.59 1.69
CA ASP A 198 -26.80 -2.88 2.96
C ASP A 198 -25.83 -3.62 3.88
N SER A 199 -25.88 -4.97 3.89
CA SER A 199 -24.95 -5.78 4.67
C SER A 199 -23.50 -5.62 4.19
N ILE A 200 -23.28 -5.50 2.87
CA ILE A 200 -21.94 -5.34 2.27
C ILE A 200 -21.38 -3.95 2.56
N LEU A 201 -22.22 -2.92 2.50
CA LEU A 201 -21.84 -1.54 2.79
C LEU A 201 -21.60 -1.32 4.29
N GLU A 202 -22.42 -1.92 5.16
CA GLU A 202 -22.20 -1.89 6.61
C GLU A 202 -20.93 -2.65 7.00
N ASN A 203 -20.69 -3.83 6.42
CA ASN A 203 -19.47 -4.60 6.69
C ASN A 203 -18.19 -3.88 6.23
N ALA A 204 -18.22 -3.20 5.08
CA ALA A 204 -17.08 -2.39 4.61
C ALA A 204 -16.83 -1.15 5.49
N LYS A 205 -17.89 -0.52 6.01
CA LYS A 205 -17.79 0.58 6.98
C LYS A 205 -17.24 0.10 8.31
N MET A 206 -17.69 -1.05 8.81
CA MET A 206 -17.20 -1.66 10.04
C MET A 206 -15.71 -2.01 9.94
N ALA A 207 -15.28 -2.59 8.82
CA ALA A 207 -13.86 -2.90 8.59
C ALA A 207 -12.98 -1.64 8.54
N ALA A 208 -13.44 -0.55 7.91
CA ALA A 208 -12.70 0.72 7.89
C ALA A 208 -12.58 1.37 9.28
N LEU A 209 -13.60 1.19 10.14
CA LEU A 209 -13.57 1.67 11.52
C LEU A 209 -12.63 0.83 12.39
N GLU A 210 -12.60 -0.49 12.20
CA GLU A 210 -11.65 -1.40 12.87
C GLU A 210 -10.19 -1.08 12.47
N ASP A 211 -9.94 -0.87 11.18
CA ASP A 211 -8.60 -0.48 10.69
C ASP A 211 -8.15 0.87 11.26
N ALA A 212 -9.06 1.85 11.38
CA ALA A 212 -8.78 3.14 12.00
C ALA A 212 -8.53 3.02 13.51
N HIS A 213 -9.26 2.14 14.19
CA HIS A 213 -9.10 1.84 15.60
C HIS A 213 -7.71 1.24 15.89
N ASP A 214 -7.27 0.28 15.09
CA ASP A 214 -5.98 -0.37 15.26
C ASP A 214 -4.82 0.57 14.89
N SER A 215 -4.99 1.38 13.86
CA SER A 215 -3.98 2.34 13.41
C SER A 215 -3.74 3.47 14.43
N LEU A 216 -4.77 3.86 15.20
CA LEU A 216 -4.61 4.84 16.27
C LEU A 216 -3.77 4.33 17.45
N ILE A 217 -3.90 3.04 17.83
CA ILE A 217 -3.10 2.46 18.92
C ILE A 217 -1.65 2.24 18.48
N LEU A 218 -1.45 1.82 17.22
CA LEU A 218 -0.17 1.35 16.75
C LEU A 218 0.97 2.36 17.02
N GLY A 219 2.00 1.94 17.74
CA GLY A 219 3.17 2.77 18.08
C GLY A 219 3.03 3.62 19.34
N PHE A 220 1.92 3.50 20.09
CA PHE A 220 1.73 4.15 21.39
C PHE A 220 1.80 3.18 22.59
N GLU A 221 2.07 1.89 22.35
CA GLU A 221 2.15 0.84 23.38
C GLU A 221 3.22 1.09 24.46
N ASP A 222 4.31 1.77 24.10
CA ASP A 222 5.40 2.15 25.03
C ASP A 222 5.39 3.65 25.41
N SER A 223 4.34 4.38 25.04
CA SER A 223 4.23 5.82 25.36
C SER A 223 3.86 6.07 26.82
N ASP A 224 4.02 7.32 27.29
CA ASP A 224 3.61 7.70 28.63
C ASP A 224 2.09 7.54 28.84
N PHE A 225 1.70 7.36 30.11
CA PHE A 225 0.32 7.08 30.51
C PHE A 225 -0.69 8.16 30.05
N GLU A 226 -0.27 9.43 30.01
CA GLU A 226 -1.12 10.53 29.53
C GLU A 226 -1.38 10.42 28.02
N THR A 227 -0.34 10.14 27.23
CA THR A 227 -0.42 9.93 25.78
C THR A 227 -1.26 8.69 25.44
N GLN A 228 -1.10 7.59 26.18
CA GLN A 228 -1.92 6.38 26.01
C GLN A 228 -3.38 6.64 26.34
N GLY A 229 -3.67 7.32 27.45
CA GLY A 229 -5.04 7.69 27.83
C GLY A 229 -5.71 8.60 26.80
N ALA A 230 -4.95 9.54 26.22
CA ALA A 230 -5.42 10.41 25.15
C ALA A 230 -5.77 9.63 23.86
N ILE A 231 -4.93 8.68 23.45
CA ILE A 231 -5.18 7.82 22.28
C ILE A 231 -6.41 6.94 22.49
N LEU A 232 -6.56 6.30 23.65
CA LEU A 232 -7.75 5.50 23.99
C LEU A 232 -9.04 6.35 23.97
N THR A 233 -8.96 7.60 24.42
CA THR A 233 -10.10 8.55 24.38
C THR A 233 -10.50 8.90 22.95
N ILE A 234 -9.51 9.07 22.06
CA ILE A 234 -9.74 9.35 20.64
C ILE A 234 -10.26 8.11 19.92
N GLN A 235 -9.72 6.95 20.25
CA GLN A 235 -10.12 5.66 19.72
C GLN A 235 -11.60 5.35 20.00
N ALA A 236 -12.08 5.61 21.22
CA ALA A 236 -13.50 5.46 21.55
C ALA A 236 -14.42 6.34 20.69
N ARG A 237 -13.85 7.32 19.97
CA ARG A 237 -14.56 8.31 19.14
C ARG A 237 -14.21 8.17 17.65
N VAL A 238 -13.69 7.02 17.21
CA VAL A 238 -13.36 6.75 15.79
C VAL A 238 -14.58 6.92 14.86
N VAL A 239 -15.79 6.63 15.33
CA VAL A 239 -17.02 6.88 14.55
C VAL A 239 -17.23 8.38 14.30
N ASP A 240 -16.87 9.24 15.25
CA ASP A 240 -16.92 10.68 15.06
C ASP A 240 -15.82 11.15 14.09
N LEU A 241 -14.65 10.50 14.10
CA LEU A 241 -13.57 10.73 13.13
C LEU A 241 -14.07 10.46 11.71
N ASP A 242 -14.69 9.30 11.49
CA ASP A 242 -15.26 8.89 10.21
C ASP A 242 -16.28 9.91 9.67
N ARG A 243 -17.15 10.39 10.56
CA ARG A 243 -18.16 11.41 10.25
C ARG A 243 -17.54 12.76 9.91
N MET A 244 -16.46 13.15 10.58
CA MET A 244 -15.73 14.39 10.28
C MET A 244 -15.08 14.32 8.91
N VAL A 245 -14.35 13.22 8.63
CA VAL A 245 -13.71 12.96 7.34
C VAL A 245 -14.75 12.97 6.21
N GLY A 246 -15.87 12.26 6.38
CA GLY A 246 -16.95 12.23 5.39
C GLY A 246 -17.61 13.60 5.15
N THR A 247 -17.73 14.44 6.19
CA THR A 247 -18.28 15.79 6.06
C THR A 247 -17.32 16.73 5.32
N ILE A 248 -16.02 16.64 5.62
CA ILE A 248 -14.99 17.43 4.93
C ILE A 248 -14.95 17.05 3.45
N LEU A 249 -14.96 15.75 3.12
CA LEU A 249 -14.96 15.28 1.74
C LEU A 249 -16.16 15.78 0.93
N ARG A 250 -17.37 15.72 1.49
CA ARG A 250 -18.57 16.26 0.83
C ARG A 250 -18.50 17.77 0.63
N GLY A 251 -17.88 18.49 1.57
CA GLY A 251 -17.73 19.95 1.48
C GLY A 251 -16.62 20.41 0.53
N HIS A 252 -15.58 19.60 0.32
CA HIS A 252 -14.37 19.94 -0.44
C HIS A 252 -14.29 19.21 -1.80
N GLY A 253 -15.42 18.75 -2.33
CA GLY A 253 -15.49 18.16 -3.68
C GLY A 253 -14.74 16.82 -3.82
N GLY A 254 -14.59 16.07 -2.73
CA GLY A 254 -13.90 14.78 -2.74
C GLY A 254 -12.37 14.87 -2.71
N VAL A 255 -11.79 16.06 -2.60
CA VAL A 255 -10.33 16.26 -2.51
C VAL A 255 -9.86 16.19 -1.07
N TRP A 256 -8.69 15.59 -0.82
CA TRP A 256 -8.09 15.52 0.51
C TRP A 256 -6.58 15.78 0.47
N GLY A 257 -6.11 16.76 1.25
CA GLY A 257 -4.68 17.07 1.40
C GLY A 257 -4.35 17.68 2.76
N GLU A 258 -3.26 18.44 2.83
CA GLU A 258 -2.81 19.08 4.08
C GLU A 258 -3.85 20.06 4.64
N SER A 259 -4.55 20.80 3.78
CA SER A 259 -5.60 21.75 4.17
C SER A 259 -6.79 21.07 4.86
N GLU A 260 -7.24 19.94 4.32
CA GLU A 260 -8.35 19.14 4.84
C GLU A 260 -7.95 18.41 6.12
N THR A 261 -6.69 17.94 6.18
CA THR A 261 -6.11 17.33 7.38
C THR A 261 -5.98 18.34 8.52
N ASP A 262 -5.52 19.57 8.24
CA ASP A 262 -5.49 20.65 9.24
C ASP A 262 -6.91 21.04 9.71
N LEU A 263 -7.88 21.11 8.78
CA LEU A 263 -9.27 21.37 9.12
C LEU A 263 -9.84 20.28 10.04
N LEU A 264 -9.53 19.01 9.76
CA LEU A 264 -9.91 17.87 10.61
C LEU A 264 -9.34 18.04 12.04
N LEU A 265 -8.05 18.34 12.17
CA LEU A 265 -7.40 18.53 13.47
C LEU A 265 -7.97 19.73 14.23
N ARG A 266 -8.28 20.83 13.54
CA ARG A 266 -8.95 21.99 14.15
C ARG A 266 -10.35 21.65 14.65
N LEU A 267 -11.14 20.89 13.90
CA LEU A 267 -12.48 20.45 14.30
C LEU A 267 -12.42 19.49 15.49
N ALA A 268 -11.48 18.54 15.49
CA ALA A 268 -11.25 17.62 16.61
C ALA A 268 -10.84 18.38 17.89
N LYS A 269 -9.91 19.35 17.78
CA LYS A 269 -9.50 20.20 18.90
C LYS A 269 -10.67 21.03 19.44
N ARG A 270 -11.51 21.60 18.58
CA ARG A 270 -12.73 22.33 18.98
C ARG A 270 -13.75 21.44 19.70
N ARG A 271 -13.78 20.14 19.38
CA ARG A 271 -14.63 19.13 20.06
C ARG A 271 -13.99 18.54 21.33
N GLY A 272 -12.90 19.14 21.82
CA GLY A 272 -12.25 18.78 23.07
C GLY A 272 -11.38 17.52 22.99
N TRP A 273 -10.86 17.16 21.81
CA TRP A 273 -9.99 15.99 21.68
C TRP A 273 -8.60 16.29 22.27
N PRO A 274 -7.97 15.33 22.99
CA PRO A 274 -6.67 15.51 23.62
C PRO A 274 -5.52 15.46 22.59
N LEU A 275 -5.42 16.51 21.76
CA LEU A 275 -4.42 16.66 20.69
C LEU A 275 -3.22 17.53 21.10
N SER A 276 -2.93 17.63 22.40
CA SER A 276 -1.83 18.47 22.92
C SER A 276 -0.45 17.96 22.52
N ASN A 277 -0.31 16.64 22.37
CA ASN A 277 0.93 16.00 21.95
C ASN A 277 1.02 15.97 20.40
N PRO A 278 2.09 16.49 19.80
CA PRO A 278 2.25 16.53 18.34
C PRO A 278 2.23 15.14 17.68
N LYS A 279 2.67 14.09 18.40
CA LYS A 279 2.59 12.71 17.90
C LYS A 279 1.16 12.24 17.74
N ILE A 280 0.27 12.62 18.67
CA ILE A 280 -1.15 12.27 18.62
C ILE A 280 -1.83 13.01 17.47
N SER A 281 -1.57 14.31 17.32
CA SER A 281 -2.15 15.08 16.20
C SER A 281 -1.68 14.57 14.84
N GLN A 282 -0.41 14.19 14.72
CA GLN A 282 0.10 13.57 13.51
C GLN A 282 -0.61 12.24 13.23
N ARG A 283 -0.73 11.36 14.22
CA ARG A 283 -1.42 10.08 14.07
C ARG A 283 -2.88 10.25 13.66
N VAL A 284 -3.62 11.18 14.28
CA VAL A 284 -5.01 11.45 13.92
C VAL A 284 -5.13 11.98 12.49
N GLY A 285 -4.16 12.79 12.04
CA GLY A 285 -4.10 13.27 10.66
C GLY A 285 -3.84 12.16 9.64
N GLU A 286 -2.90 11.25 9.96
CA GLU A 286 -2.60 10.06 9.14
C GLU A 286 -3.84 9.16 9.02
N VAL A 287 -4.46 8.79 10.15
CA VAL A 287 -5.67 7.95 10.17
C VAL A 287 -6.83 8.64 9.44
N GLY A 288 -6.99 9.95 9.60
CA GLY A 288 -7.99 10.71 8.86
C GLY A 288 -7.78 10.68 7.35
N THR A 289 -6.52 10.69 6.91
CA THR A 289 -6.14 10.58 5.49
C THR A 289 -6.40 9.18 4.95
N ASP A 290 -6.08 8.14 5.71
CA ASP A 290 -6.38 6.76 5.35
C ASP A 290 -7.91 6.54 5.23
N MET A 291 -8.69 7.08 6.17
CA MET A 291 -10.15 7.05 6.12
C MET A 291 -10.70 7.80 4.91
N ALA A 292 -10.07 8.91 4.53
CA ALA A 292 -10.46 9.66 3.33
C ALA A 292 -10.16 8.86 2.06
N GLU A 293 -9.00 8.21 1.97
CA GLU A 293 -8.64 7.33 0.84
C GLU A 293 -9.65 6.17 0.71
N ILE A 294 -10.02 5.53 1.82
CA ILE A 294 -11.03 4.45 1.83
C ILE A 294 -12.39 4.94 1.32
N LYS A 295 -12.77 6.19 1.65
CA LYS A 295 -14.00 6.82 1.17
C LYS A 295 -13.91 7.35 -0.27
N GLY A 296 -12.79 7.13 -0.97
CA GLY A 296 -12.62 7.49 -2.37
C GLY A 296 -12.11 8.91 -2.62
N ALA A 297 -11.42 9.51 -1.65
CA ALA A 297 -10.86 10.85 -1.80
C ALA A 297 -9.75 10.92 -2.85
N GLU A 298 -9.70 12.03 -3.58
CA GLU A 298 -8.59 12.40 -4.44
C GLU A 298 -7.48 13.06 -3.60
N LEU A 299 -6.39 12.33 -3.36
CA LEU A 299 -5.28 12.80 -2.53
C LEU A 299 -4.43 13.81 -3.30
N LYS A 300 -4.33 15.04 -2.79
CA LYS A 300 -3.34 16.02 -3.25
C LYS A 300 -1.98 15.61 -2.70
N ASN A 301 -1.18 14.96 -3.55
CA ASN A 301 0.19 14.59 -3.19
C ASN A 301 1.01 15.84 -2.84
N SER A 302 1.73 15.79 -1.74
CA SER A 302 2.80 16.73 -1.35
C SER A 302 4.06 16.59 -2.23
N GLU A 303 3.92 16.27 -3.52
CA GLU A 303 5.04 16.23 -4.47
C GLU A 303 5.50 17.64 -4.88
N ASP A 304 4.63 18.65 -4.72
CA ASP A 304 4.98 20.04 -5.05
C ASP A 304 5.95 20.68 -4.04
N ASN A 305 6.02 20.19 -2.79
CA ASN A 305 6.95 20.71 -1.78
C ASN A 305 8.37 20.12 -1.85
N ILE A 306 8.57 18.98 -2.53
CA ILE A 306 9.91 18.39 -2.68
C ILE A 306 10.66 19.09 -3.83
N ARG A 307 9.95 19.45 -4.90
CA ARG A 307 10.53 20.18 -6.04
C ARG A 307 11.04 21.57 -5.66
N THR A 308 10.31 22.30 -4.82
CA THR A 308 10.71 23.65 -4.39
C THR A 308 11.96 23.64 -3.50
N VAL A 309 12.13 22.63 -2.65
CA VAL A 309 13.32 22.49 -1.79
C VAL A 309 14.55 22.09 -2.61
N ASP A 310 14.40 21.19 -3.58
CA ASP A 310 15.50 20.82 -4.48
C ASP A 310 15.93 21.98 -5.39
N ASP A 311 14.98 22.78 -5.89
CA ASP A 311 15.29 23.98 -6.69
C ASP A 311 16.03 25.04 -5.86
N ASP A 312 15.61 25.31 -4.62
CA ASP A 312 16.27 26.23 -3.69
C ASP A 312 17.70 25.79 -3.30
N ILE A 313 17.89 24.48 -3.13
CA ILE A 313 19.21 23.89 -2.84
C ILE A 313 20.10 23.96 -4.08
N MET A 314 19.57 23.66 -5.26
CA MET A 314 20.30 23.73 -6.52
C MET A 314 20.65 25.16 -6.91
N GLU A 315 19.81 26.14 -6.59
CA GLU A 315 20.09 27.56 -6.81
C GLU A 315 21.20 28.05 -5.86
N ARG A 316 21.22 27.63 -4.59
CA ARG A 316 22.33 27.91 -3.66
C ARG A 316 23.64 27.26 -4.10
N ILE A 317 23.60 26.04 -4.64
CA ILE A 317 24.78 25.35 -5.14
C ILE A 317 25.31 26.06 -6.39
N ARG A 318 24.44 26.45 -7.34
CA ARG A 318 24.84 27.23 -8.52
C ARG A 318 25.45 28.58 -8.14
N LYS A 319 24.88 29.27 -7.15
CA LYS A 319 25.43 30.54 -6.66
C LYS A 319 26.83 30.37 -6.07
N LYS A 320 27.04 29.34 -5.23
CA LYS A 320 28.37 29.02 -4.67
C LYS A 320 29.40 28.62 -5.72
N ILE A 321 28.99 27.88 -6.76
CA ILE A 321 29.88 27.51 -7.86
C ILE A 321 30.26 28.75 -8.67
N SER A 322 29.31 29.64 -8.95
CA SER A 322 29.58 30.91 -9.64
C SER A 322 30.53 31.81 -8.84
N GLU A 323 30.32 31.94 -7.53
CA GLU A 323 31.20 32.71 -6.62
C GLU A 323 32.61 32.10 -6.55
N SER A 324 32.72 30.77 -6.57
CA SER A 324 34.02 30.08 -6.58
C SER A 324 34.75 30.24 -7.91
N GLN A 325 34.03 30.29 -9.04
CA GLN A 325 34.63 30.49 -10.36
C GLN A 325 35.14 31.92 -10.56
N THR A 326 34.46 32.93 -10.00
CA THR A 326 34.95 34.32 -10.02
C THR A 326 36.22 34.51 -9.19
N MET A 327 36.36 33.80 -8.07
CA MET A 327 37.56 33.87 -7.21
C MET A 327 38.79 33.17 -7.82
N ILE A 328 38.59 32.25 -8.76
CA ILE A 328 39.69 31.57 -9.47
C ILE A 328 40.20 32.45 -10.63
N GLY A 329 39.34 33.26 -11.25
CA GLY A 329 39.71 34.20 -12.32
C GLY A 329 40.48 35.45 -11.86
N GLU A 330 40.38 35.84 -10.58
CA GLU A 330 41.11 36.99 -10.03
C GLU A 330 42.54 36.67 -9.56
N ASN A 331 42.91 35.39 -9.46
CA ASN A 331 44.25 34.94 -9.06
C ASN A 331 45.19 34.62 -10.23
N GLU A 332 44.76 34.84 -11.48
CA GLU A 332 45.59 34.63 -12.70
C GLU A 332 45.93 35.93 -13.46
N ASN A 333 45.82 37.11 -12.83
CA ASN A 333 46.36 38.36 -13.38
C ASN A 333 47.46 38.96 -12.51
#